data_AF-A0A9E1WQQ6-F1
#
_entry.id   AF-A0A9E1WQQ6-F1
#
_cell.length_a   1.000
_cell.length_b   1.000
_cell.length_c   1.000
_cell.angle_alpha   90.00
_cell.angle_beta   90.00
_cell.angle_gamma   90.00
#
_symmetry.space_group_name_H-M   'P 1'
#
loop_
_entity.id
_entity.type
_entity.pdbx_description
1 polymer ?
#
loop_
_entity_poly.entity_id
_entity_poly.type
_entity_poly.pdbx_seq_one_letter_code
_entity_poly.pdbx_strand_id
1 'polypeptide(L)' 'MTELFTALALAVAIEGIAYALFPDAMKRMMVSVLEQPSTNLRAAGLLAASAAVVVIWMIRG' A
#
# COMPACT_ATOMS: atom_id res chain seq x y z
N MET A 1 -6.45 -14.14 14.67
CA MET A 1 -5.37 -14.56 13.74
C MET A 1 -5.84 -14.62 12.30
N THR A 2 -6.98 -15.24 11.99
CA THR A 2 -7.53 -15.32 10.62
C THR A 2 -7.64 -13.96 9.94
N GLU A 3 -8.18 -12.94 10.61
CA GLU A 3 -8.29 -11.58 10.07
C GLU A 3 -6.96 -10.98 9.58
N LEU A 4 -5.86 -11.22 10.33
CA LEU A 4 -4.54 -10.73 9.95
C LEU A 4 -4.03 -11.42 8.68
N PHE A 5 -4.18 -12.75 8.62
CA PHE A 5 -3.80 -13.52 7.43
C PHE A 5 -4.66 -13.16 6.21
N THR A 6 -5.96 -12.93 6.40
CA THR A 6 -6.86 -12.48 5.34
C THR A 6 -6.46 -11.09 4.82
N ALA A 7 -6.17 -10.13 5.71
CA ALA A 7 -5.73 -8.80 5.32
C ALA A 7 -4.39 -8.85 4.55
N LEU A 8 -3.44 -9.66 5.01
CA LEU A 8 -2.16 -9.85 4.32
C LEU A 8 -2.33 -10.49 2.94
N ALA A 9 -3.14 -11.55 2.84
CA ALA A 9 -3.43 -12.22 1.58
C ALA A 9 -4.10 -11.26 0.57
N LEU A 10 -5.04 -10.43 1.05
CA LEU A 10 -5.70 -9.43 0.21
C LEU A 10 -4.73 -8.35 -0.28
N ALA A 11 -3.84 -7.86 0.59
CA ALA A 11 -2.82 -6.89 0.19
C ALA A 11 -1.91 -7.44 -0.92
N VAL A 12 -1.44 -8.69 -0.79
CA VAL A 12 -0.63 -9.37 -1.81
C VAL A 12 -1.43 -9.58 -3.10
N ALA A 13 -2.70 -9.97 -3.01
CA ALA A 13 -3.55 -10.16 -4.17
C ALA A 13 -3.76 -8.84 -4.95
N ILE A 14 -4.02 -7.74 -4.24
CA ILE A 14 -4.20 -6.41 -4.87
C ILE A 14 -2.92 -5.97 -5.56
N GLU A 15 -1.77 -6.09 -4.90
CA GLU A 15 -0.46 -5.82 -5.51
C GLU A 15 -0.24 -6.67 -6.77
N GLY A 16 -0.46 -7.98 -6.68
CA GLY A 16 -0.30 -8.91 -7.82
C GLY A 16 -1.21 -8.56 -9.01
N ILE A 17 -2.46 -8.19 -8.74
CA ILE A 17 -3.41 -7.73 -9.77
C ILE A 17 -2.91 -6.44 -10.42
N ALA A 18 -2.40 -5.49 -9.64
CA ALA A 18 -1.84 -4.25 -10.16
C ALA A 18 -0.64 -4.49 -11.08
N TYR A 19 0.27 -5.39 -10.70
CA TYR A 19 1.41 -5.79 -11.56
C TYR A 19 0.95 -6.50 -12.83
N ALA A 20 -0.08 -7.36 -12.76
CA ALA A 20 -0.57 -8.11 -13.91
C ALA A 20 -1.32 -7.23 -14.92
N LEU A 21 -2.16 -6.30 -14.44
CA LEU A 21 -2.95 -5.41 -15.29
C LEU A 21 -2.14 -4.22 -15.81
N PHE A 22 -1.24 -3.66 -15.00
CA PHE A 22 -0.54 -2.40 -15.30
C PHE A 22 0.98 -2.49 -15.05
N PRO A 23 1.69 -3.44 -15.70
CA PRO A 23 3.10 -3.70 -15.41
C PRO A 23 4.00 -2.48 -15.65
N ASP A 24 3.79 -1.73 -16.74
CA ASP A 24 4.63 -0.58 -17.08
C ASP A 24 4.34 0.65 -16.22
N ALA A 25 3.11 0.82 -15.75
CA ALA A 25 2.77 1.85 -14.78
C ALA A 25 3.48 1.59 -13.43
N MET A 26 3.48 0.35 -12.97
CA MET A 26 4.18 -0.05 -11.74
C MET A 26 5.69 0.14 -11.85
N LYS A 27 6.32 -0.23 -12.97
CA LYS A 27 7.75 0.04 -13.20
C LYS A 27 8.07 1.55 -13.10
N ARG A 28 7.26 2.40 -13.73
CA ARG A 28 7.44 3.86 -13.67
C ARG A 28 7.27 4.40 -12.26
N MET A 29 6.27 3.92 -11.52
CA MET A 29 6.07 4.27 -10.12
C MET A 29 7.28 3.91 -9.27
N MET A 30 7.83 2.71 -9.43
CA MET A 30 9.02 2.27 -8.67
C MET A 30 10.23 3.17 -8.92
N VAL A 31 10.48 3.58 -10.18
CA VAL A 31 11.55 4.54 -10.49
C VAL A 31 11.32 5.87 -9.77
N SER A 32 10.09 6.39 -9.80
CA SER A 32 9.75 7.63 -9.09
C SER A 32 9.94 7.51 -7.58
N VAL A 33 9.58 6.37 -6.99
CA VAL A 33 9.78 6.11 -5.55
C VAL A 33 11.27 6.07 -5.19
N LEU A 34 12.11 5.48 -6.03
CA LEU A 34 13.56 5.40 -5.81
C LEU A 34 14.24 6.78 -5.89
N GLU A 35 13.69 7.71 -6.66
CA GLU A 35 14.18 9.08 -6.77
C GLU A 35 13.77 9.97 -5.56
N GLN A 36 12.80 9.54 -4.75
CA GLN A 36 12.35 10.33 -3.61
C GLN A 36 13.29 10.22 -2.40
N PRO A 37 13.53 11.33 -1.68
CA PRO A 37 14.22 11.29 -0.39
C PRO A 37 13.49 10.38 0.60
N SER A 38 14.25 9.61 1.37
CA SER A 38 13.71 8.67 2.37
C SER A 38 12.81 9.34 3.42
N THR A 39 13.06 10.61 3.75
CA THR A 39 12.20 11.42 4.64
C THR A 39 10.79 11.57 4.09
N ASN A 40 10.66 11.85 2.79
CA ASN A 40 9.34 12.03 2.16
C ASN A 40 8.62 10.69 2.07
N LEU A 41 9.33 9.62 1.74
CA LEU A 41 8.75 8.28 1.68
C LEU A 41 8.25 7.81 3.05
N ARG A 42 9.00 8.11 4.12
CA ARG A 42 8.58 7.84 5.51
C ARG A 42 7.33 8.64 5.89
N ALA A 43 7.29 9.93 5.56
CA ALA A 43 6.14 10.77 5.86
C ALA A 43 4.89 10.31 5.10
N ALA A 44 5.01 10.02 3.81
CA ALA A 44 3.92 9.50 2.99
C ALA A 44 3.42 8.13 3.50
N GLY A 45 4.34 7.23 3.83
CA GLY A 45 3.99 5.91 4.38
C GLY A 45 3.28 6.02 5.73
N LEU A 46 3.73 6.91 6.61
CA LEU A 46 3.08 7.14 7.90
C LEU A 46 1.67 7.73 7.73
N LEU A 47 1.51 8.72 6.86
CA LEU A 47 0.19 9.30 6.55
C LEU A 47 -0.77 8.26 5.97
N ALA A 48 -0.30 7.44 5.03
CA ALA A 48 -1.10 6.36 4.45
C ALA A 48 -1.52 5.31 5.50
N ALA A 49 -0.58 4.88 6.35
CA ALA A 49 -0.86 3.93 7.42
C ALA A 49 -1.86 4.49 8.44
N SER A 50 -1.68 5.75 8.88
CA SER A 50 -2.61 6.40 9.79
C SER A 50 -4.00 6.55 9.17
N ALA A 51 -4.10 6.96 7.91
CA ALA A 51 -5.37 7.06 7.20
C ALA A 51 -6.07 5.70 7.09
N ALA A 52 -5.32 4.63 6.76
CA ALA A 52 -5.87 3.28 6.70
C ALA A 52 -6.44 2.83 8.05
N VAL A 53 -5.73 3.10 9.15
CA VAL A 53 -6.22 2.78 10.51
C VAL A 53 -7.50 3.54 10.83
N VAL A 54 -7.57 4.85 10.51
CA VAL A 54 -8.79 5.65 10.70
C VAL A 54 -9.96 5.09 9.90
N VAL A 55 -9.75 4.74 8.64
CA VAL A 55 -10.78 4.13 7.78
C VAL A 55 -11.25 2.80 8.34
N ILE A 56 -10.32 1.93 8.75
CA ILE A 56 -10.66 0.64 9.37
C ILE A 56 -11.47 0.86 10.65
N TRP A 57 -11.09 1.83 11.47
CA TRP A 57 -11.83 2.17 12.69
C TRP A 57 -13.25 2.65 12.37
N MET A 58 -13.43 3.51 11.37
CA MET A 58 -14.76 3.97 10.95
C MET A 58 -15.64 2.84 10.39
N ILE A 59 -15.06 1.88 9.67
CA ILE A 59 -15.79 0.73 9.11
C ILE A 59 -16.17 -0.26 10.23
N ARG A 60 -15.29 -0.48 11.21
CA ARG A 60 -15.45 -1.52 12.23
C ARG A 60 -16.10 -1.05 13.53
N GLY A 61 -16.16 0.28 13.78
CA GLY A 61 -16.91 0.93 14.86
C GLY A 61 -16.69 0.33 16.24
#